data_AF-A0A3P6HD92-F1
#
_entry.id   AF-A0A3P6HD92-F1
#
_cell.length_a   1.000
_cell.length_b   1.000
_cell.length_c   1.000
_cell.angle_alpha   90.00
_cell.angle_beta   90.00
_cell.angle_gamma   90.00
#
_symmetry.space_group_name_H-M   'P 1'
#
loop_
_entity.id
_entity.type
_entity.pdbx_description
1 polymer ?
#
loop_
_entity_poly.entity_id
_entity_poly.type
_entity_poly.pdbx_seq_one_letter_code
_entity_poly.pdbx_strand_id
1 'polypeptide(L)' 'MVREKVKVSTRTLQWKCVESRRDSKRLLLWTLYSVPLMKGQADTIGIAMRRALLGEIEGTCITRKI' A
#
# COMPACT_ATOMS: atom_id res chain seq x y z
N MET A 1 -22.93 12.95 6.01
CA MET A 1 -21.79 12.71 5.09
C MET A 1 -21.10 14.05 4.83
N VAL A 2 -20.07 14.37 5.60
CA VAL A 2 -19.25 15.55 5.34
C VAL A 2 -18.33 15.21 4.18
N ARG A 3 -18.60 15.76 2.99
CA ARG A 3 -17.63 15.81 1.90
C ARG A 3 -16.59 16.85 2.28
N GLU A 4 -15.62 16.47 3.12
CA GLU A 4 -14.38 17.24 3.22
C GLU A 4 -13.80 17.29 1.81
N LYS A 5 -13.72 18.50 1.26
CA LYS A 5 -13.01 18.76 0.01
C LYS A 5 -11.57 18.31 0.22
N VAL A 6 -11.26 17.07 -0.16
CA VAL A 6 -9.90 16.61 -0.31
C VAL A 6 -9.27 17.60 -1.29
N LYS A 7 -8.41 18.49 -0.79
CA LYS A 7 -7.54 19.31 -1.63
C LYS A 7 -6.62 18.30 -2.32
N VAL A 8 -7.04 17.75 -3.45
CA VAL A 8 -6.20 16.85 -4.21
C VAL A 8 -5.03 17.70 -4.70
N SER A 9 -3.81 17.32 -4.32
CA SER A 9 -2.62 17.89 -4.93
C SER A 9 -2.73 17.73 -6.44
N THR A 10 -2.84 18.84 -7.18
CA THR A 10 -2.88 18.87 -8.65
C THR A 10 -1.54 18.48 -9.28
N ARG A 11 -0.48 18.30 -8.48
CA ARG A 11 0.81 17.78 -8.95
C ARG A 11 0.71 16.29 -9.21
N THR A 12 1.30 15.85 -10.32
CA THR A 12 1.39 14.44 -10.70
C THR A 12 2.03 13.65 -9.57
N LEU A 13 1.26 12.73 -8.99
CA LEU A 13 1.69 11.90 -7.89
C LEU A 13 2.68 10.86 -8.44
N GLN A 14 3.94 10.95 -8.04
CA GLN A 14 4.97 10.03 -8.50
C GLN A 14 4.99 8.82 -7.58
N TRP A 15 4.90 7.64 -8.17
CA TRP A 15 5.07 6.36 -7.50
C TRP A 15 6.32 5.70 -8.03
N LYS A 16 7.23 5.30 -7.14
CA LYS A 16 8.44 4.59 -7.54
C LYS A 16 8.64 3.38 -6.62
N CYS A 17 8.90 2.23 -7.23
CA CYS A 17 9.46 1.08 -6.52
C CYS A 17 10.95 1.34 -6.32
N VAL A 18 11.36 1.54 -5.07
CA VAL A 18 12.74 1.86 -4.69
C VAL A 18 13.57 0.59 -4.63
N GLU A 19 13.01 -0.46 -4.03
CA GLU A 19 13.69 -1.74 -3.89
C GLU A 19 12.66 -2.86 -4.00
N SER A 20 12.96 -3.85 -4.83
CA SER A 20 12.22 -5.12 -4.86
C SER A 20 13.22 -6.24 -4.61
N ARG A 21 13.28 -6.72 -3.38
CA ARG A 21 14.19 -7.77 -2.95
C ARG A 21 13.45 -9.09 -2.94
N ARG A 22 13.98 -10.08 -3.66
CA ARG A 22 13.55 -11.47 -3.51
C ARG A 22 14.56 -12.17 -2.60
N ASP A 23 14.27 -12.18 -1.30
CA ASP A 23 15.17 -12.75 -0.29
C ASP A 23 15.23 -14.29 -0.41
N SER A 24 14.17 -14.92 -0.91
CA SER A 24 14.16 -16.34 -1.29
C SER A 24 13.06 -16.63 -2.31
N LYS A 25 12.94 -17.89 -2.79
CA LYS A 25 11.79 -18.32 -3.63
C LYS A 25 10.42 -17.96 -3.03
N ARG A 26 10.35 -17.72 -1.71
CA ARG A 26 9.11 -17.52 -0.95
C ARG A 26 8.92 -16.10 -0.40
N LEU A 27 9.97 -15.27 -0.36
CA LEU A 27 9.92 -13.95 0.25
C LEU A 27 10.26 -12.86 -0.76
N LEU A 28 9.26 -12.04 -1.06
CA LEU A 28 9.35 -10.85 -1.91
C LEU A 28 9.07 -9.63 -1.01
N LEU A 29 10.08 -8.79 -0.82
CA LEU A 29 9.98 -7.53 -0.09
C LEU A 29 10.09 -6.36 -1.07
N TRP A 30 9.13 -5.45 -1.01
CA TRP A 30 9.04 -4.32 -1.92
C TRP A 30 8.93 -3.03 -1.11
N THR A 31 9.82 -2.09 -1.38
CA THR A 31 9.82 -0.74 -0.80
C THR A 31 9.31 0.24 -1.84
N LEU A 32 8.14 0.82 -1.59
CA LEU A 32 7.51 1.81 -2.45
C LEU A 32 7.63 3.21 -1.85
N TYR A 33 7.92 4.20 -2.68
CA TYR A 33 7.93 5.61 -2.32
C TYR A 33 6.93 6.39 -3.15
N SER A 34 6.27 7.36 -2.53
CA SER A 34 5.30 8.23 -3.20
C SER A 34 5.46 9.68 -2.77
N VAL A 35 5.57 10.59 -3.75
CA VAL A 35 5.67 12.05 -3.54
C VAL A 35 5.03 12.81 -4.70
N PRO A 36 4.46 14.00 -4.45
CA PRO A 36 4.30 14.67 -3.16
C PRO A 36 3.00 14.27 -2.45
N LEU A 37 3.08 14.05 -1.13
CA LEU A 37 1.93 13.78 -0.27
C LEU A 37 1.66 14.99 0.63
N MET A 38 0.38 15.36 0.79
CA MET A 38 0.01 16.39 1.77
C MET A 38 0.11 15.84 3.20
N LYS A 39 0.22 16.73 4.19
CA LYS A 39 0.27 16.35 5.61
C LYS A 39 -0.95 15.48 5.97
N GLY A 40 -0.71 14.30 6.55
CA GLY A 40 -1.75 13.32 6.92
C GLY A 40 -2.27 12.42 5.77
N GLN A 41 -1.94 12.73 4.52
CA GLN A 41 -2.32 11.89 3.37
C GLN A 41 -1.54 10.57 3.36
N ALA A 42 -0.27 10.60 3.76
CA ALA A 42 0.57 9.41 3.87
C ALA A 42 0.00 8.40 4.87
N ASP A 43 -0.51 8.87 6.03
CA ASP A 43 -1.14 8.01 7.03
C ASP A 43 -2.42 7.37 6.49
N THR A 44 -3.24 8.17 5.81
CA THR A 44 -4.50 7.70 5.19
C THR A 44 -4.22 6.62 4.14
N ILE A 45 -3.28 6.86 3.23
CA ILE A 45 -2.87 5.90 2.20
C ILE A 45 -2.27 4.65 2.84
N GLY A 46 -1.37 4.82 3.83
CA GLY A 46 -0.71 3.70 4.49
C GLY A 46 -1.67 2.81 5.29
N ILE A 47 -2.72 3.38 5.89
CA ILE A 47 -3.78 2.62 6.57
C ILE A 47 -4.64 1.89 5.53
N ALA A 48 -5.04 2.58 4.46
CA ALA A 48 -5.85 1.99 3.40
C ALA A 48 -5.11 0.81 2.73
N MET A 49 -3.83 0.99 2.38
CA MET A 49 -2.99 -0.07 1.83
C MET A 49 -2.84 -1.24 2.80
N ARG A 50 -2.51 -1.01 4.07
CA ARG A 50 -2.37 -2.10 5.05
C ARG A 50 -3.65 -2.92 5.21
N ARG A 51 -4.81 -2.25 5.22
CA ARG A 51 -6.11 -2.94 5.29
C ARG A 51 -6.40 -3.75 4.02
N ALA A 52 -6.22 -3.15 2.84
CA ALA A 52 -6.47 -3.82 1.57
C ALA A 52 -5.53 -5.02 1.37
N LEU A 53 -4.24 -4.86 1.65
CA LEU A 53 -3.25 -5.93 1.46
C LEU A 53 -3.50 -7.16 2.37
N LEU A 54 -4.02 -6.94 3.58
CA LEU A 54 -4.28 -8.02 4.54
C LEU A 54 -5.69 -8.61 4.45
N GLY A 55 -6.68 -7.82 4.03
CA GLY A 55 -8.09 -8.23 4.03
C GLY A 55 -8.66 -8.58 2.67
N GLU A 56 -8.18 -7.95 1.60
CA GLU A 56 -8.79 -8.04 0.27
C GLU A 56 -7.98 -8.90 -0.70
N ILE A 57 -6.71 -9.18 -0.40
CA ILE A 57 -5.89 -10.02 -1.26
C ILE A 57 -6.28 -11.48 -1.03
N GLU A 58 -6.81 -12.10 -2.08
CA GLU A 58 -7.02 -13.54 -2.13
C GLU A 58 -5.68 -14.27 -1.95
N GLY A 59 -5.67 -15.19 -0.99
CA GLY A 59 -4.52 -16.03 -0.69
C GLY A 59 -4.96 -17.44 -0.37
N THR A 60 -4.07 -18.40 -0.55
CA THR A 60 -4.29 -19.78 -0.14
C THR A 60 -3.65 -20.01 1.22
N CYS A 61 -4.47 -20.27 2.24
CA CYS A 61 -3.98 -20.70 3.54
C CYS A 61 -4.25 -22.20 3.72
N ILE A 62 -3.30 -22.90 4.34
CA ILE A 62 -3.51 -24.29 4.75
C ILE A 62 -4.36 -24.25 6.02
N THR A 63 -5.63 -24.63 5.91
CA THR A 63 -6.56 -24.65 7.05
C THR A 63 -6.58 -25.99 7.79
N ARG A 64 -6.10 -27.09 7.17
CA ARG A 64 -5.85 -28.40 7.79
C ARG A 64 -4.92 -29.25 6.89
N LYS A 65 -4.04 -30.05 7.50
CA LYS A 65 -3.40 -31.22 6.88
C LYS A 65 -4.03 -32.47 7.47
N ILE A 66 -4.32 -33.45 6.60
CA ILE A 66 -4.58 -34.85 6.99
C ILE A 66 -3.31 -35.42 7.62
#